data_AF-A0A8T4A1E8-F1
#
_entry.id   AF-A0A8T4A1E8-F1
#
_cell.length_a   1.000
_cell.length_b   1.000
_cell.length_c   1.000
_cell.angle_alpha   90.00
_cell.angle_beta   90.00
_cell.angle_gamma   90.00
#
_symmetry.space_group_name_H-M   'P 1'
#
loop_
_entity.id
_entity.type
_entity.pdbx_description
1 polymer ?
#
loop_
_entity_poly.entity_id
_entity_poly.type
_entity_poly.pdbx_seq_one_letter_code
_entity_poly.pdbx_strand_id
1 'polypeptide(L)'
;MRIDLHNCRIIYTKHCRRRFIQRFLEEQEAEALGEELEQIKHVIRTGKVVKLPEKDGSVGVIEKRIRKGKFRVKFTYYSPTNTLAVLTIEK
;
A
#
# COMPACT_ATOMS: atom_id res chain seq x y z
N MET A 1 -18.32 -4.28 4.50
CA MET A 1 -17.64 -3.03 4.10
C MET A 1 -16.99 -3.23 2.74
N ARG A 2 -17.26 -2.37 1.75
CA ARG A 2 -16.65 -2.47 0.41
C ARG A 2 -15.64 -1.34 0.27
N ILE A 3 -14.38 -1.68 0.02
CA ILE A 3 -13.30 -0.69 -0.18
C ILE A 3 -13.05 -0.60 -1.67
N ASP A 4 -13.18 0.60 -2.23
CA ASP A 4 -12.75 0.89 -3.59
C ASP A 4 -11.28 1.34 -3.58
N LEU A 5 -10.37 0.40 -3.82
CA LEU A 5 -8.94 0.69 -3.81
C LEU A 5 -8.52 1.64 -4.94
N HIS A 6 -9.24 1.68 -6.06
CA HIS A 6 -8.86 2.51 -7.21
C HIS A 6 -9.09 3.99 -6.92
N ASN A 7 -10.19 4.29 -6.24
CA ASN A 7 -10.61 5.66 -5.95
C ASN A 7 -10.28 6.13 -4.52
N CYS A 8 -9.66 5.30 -3.68
CA CYS A 8 -9.29 5.70 -2.33
C CYS A 8 -8.04 6.60 -2.31
N ARG A 9 -8.01 7.54 -1.36
CA ARG A 9 -6.81 8.32 -1.05
C ARG A 9 -5.83 7.44 -0.29
N ILE A 10 -4.67 7.20 -0.86
CA ILE A 10 -3.62 6.39 -0.21
C ILE A 10 -2.63 7.33 0.48
N ILE A 11 -2.46 7.17 1.79
CA ILE A 11 -1.46 7.88 2.59
C ILE A 11 -0.52 6.87 3.26
N TYR A 12 0.72 7.28 3.46
CA TYR A 12 1.74 6.47 4.11
C TYR A 12 2.77 7.36 4.78
N THR A 13 3.36 6.85 5.86
CA THR A 13 4.43 7.56 6.57
C THR A 13 5.72 7.54 5.77
N LYS A 14 6.63 8.47 6.06
CA LYS A 14 8.01 8.48 5.50
C LYS A 14 8.74 7.16 5.75
N HIS A 15 8.47 6.51 6.89
CA HIS A 15 9.03 5.20 7.21
C HIS A 15 8.52 4.09 6.27
N CYS A 16 7.20 4.03 6.05
CA CYS A 16 6.61 3.08 5.11
C CYS A 16 7.10 3.30 3.68
N ARG A 17 7.22 4.56 3.27
CA ARG A 17 7.80 4.92 1.96
C ARG A 17 9.20 4.34 1.80
N ARG A 18 10.10 4.60 2.75
CA ARG A 18 11.49 4.10 2.70
C ARG A 18 11.54 2.58 2.64
N ARG A 19 10.73 1.90 3.47
CA ARG A 19 10.64 0.43 3.45
C ARG A 19 10.07 -0.12 2.16
N PHE A 20 9.17 0.61 1.50
CA PHE A 20 8.68 0.22 0.19
C PHE A 20 9.79 0.35 -0.85
N ILE A 21 10.44 1.52 -0.94
CA ILE A 21 11.54 1.74 -1.87
C ILE A 21 12.60 0.64 -1.69
N GLN A 22 13.20 0.53 -0.51
CA GLN A 22 14.22 -0.48 -0.21
C GLN A 22 13.85 -1.93 -0.58
N ARG A 23 12.55 -2.29 -0.56
CA ARG A 23 12.10 -3.66 -0.81
C ARG A 23 11.53 -3.89 -2.21
N PHE A 24 11.11 -2.83 -2.90
CA PHE A 24 10.39 -2.89 -4.18
C PHE A 24 11.13 -2.19 -5.31
N LEU A 25 11.74 -1.03 -5.05
CA LEU A 25 12.45 -0.19 -6.02
C LEU A 25 13.93 -0.22 -5.65
N GLU A 26 14.78 -0.82 -6.48
CA GLU A 26 16.22 -0.77 -6.21
C GLU A 26 16.68 0.70 -6.14
N GLU A 27 17.71 0.98 -5.33
CA GLU A 27 18.25 2.34 -5.18
C GLU A 27 18.68 2.97 -6.53
N GLN A 28 18.83 2.17 -7.59
CA GLN A 28 19.21 2.61 -8.94
C GLN A 28 18.02 2.95 -9.86
N GLU A 29 16.78 2.58 -9.53
CA GLU A 29 15.56 3.01 -10.28
C GLU A 29 14.79 4.13 -9.53
N ALA A 30 15.34 4.60 -8.41
CA ALA A 30 14.76 5.57 -7.48
C ALA A 30 14.99 7.05 -7.86
N GLU A 31 15.40 7.33 -9.10
CA GLU A 31 15.86 8.67 -9.49
C GLU A 31 14.71 9.64 -9.88
N ALA A 32 13.47 9.17 -9.92
CA ALA A 32 12.28 10.01 -10.09
C ALA A 32 11.39 9.95 -8.84
N LEU A 33 11.64 10.83 -7.87
CA LEU A 33 10.99 10.90 -6.55
C LEU A 33 9.44 10.93 -6.58
N GLY A 34 8.85 11.27 -7.73
CA GLY A 34 7.40 11.24 -7.99
C GLY A 34 6.88 9.91 -8.55
N GLU A 35 7.68 9.20 -9.34
CA GLU A 35 7.31 7.89 -9.93
C GLU A 35 7.26 6.80 -8.86
N GLU A 36 8.14 6.87 -7.84
CA GLU A 36 8.16 5.93 -6.71
C GLU A 36 6.81 5.88 -5.97
N LEU A 37 6.17 7.05 -5.79
CA LEU A 37 4.92 7.19 -5.07
C LEU A 37 3.74 6.62 -5.86
N GLU A 38 3.72 6.85 -7.17
CA GLU A 38 2.68 6.29 -8.04
C GLU A 38 2.83 4.77 -8.19
N GLN A 39 4.06 4.25 -8.20
CA GLN A 39 4.30 2.80 -8.16
C GLN A 39 3.81 2.16 -6.86
N ILE A 40 4.05 2.80 -5.70
CA ILE A 40 3.50 2.34 -4.41
C ILE A 40 1.97 2.25 -4.48
N LYS A 41 1.33 3.33 -4.92
CA LYS A 41 -0.13 3.38 -5.06
C LYS A 41 -0.63 2.34 -6.05
N HIS A 42 0.07 2.14 -7.17
CA HIS A 42 -0.27 1.15 -8.18
C HIS A 42 -0.22 -0.28 -7.60
N VAL A 43 0.81 -0.61 -6.82
CA VAL A 43 0.92 -1.92 -6.15
C VAL A 43 -0.24 -2.15 -5.17
N ILE A 44 -0.63 -1.12 -4.41
CA ILE A 44 -1.76 -1.19 -3.49
C ILE A 44 -3.08 -1.36 -4.26
N ARG A 45 -3.30 -0.53 -5.30
CA ARG A 45 -4.50 -0.56 -6.16
C ARG A 45 -4.70 -1.88 -6.87
N THR A 46 -3.62 -2.49 -7.34
CA THR A 46 -3.66 -3.76 -8.08
C THR A 46 -3.43 -4.99 -7.18
N GLY A 47 -3.36 -4.78 -5.87
CA GLY A 47 -3.18 -5.85 -4.88
C GLY A 47 -4.47 -6.61 -4.62
N LYS A 48 -4.34 -7.88 -4.23
CA LYS A 48 -5.46 -8.70 -3.78
C LYS A 48 -5.74 -8.38 -2.32
N VAL A 49 -6.95 -7.92 -2.01
CA VAL A 49 -7.36 -7.81 -0.60
C VAL A 49 -7.52 -9.21 -0.02
N VAL A 50 -6.72 -9.55 0.98
CA VAL A 50 -6.79 -10.86 1.68
C VAL A 50 -7.47 -10.75 3.03
N LYS A 51 -7.47 -9.55 3.63
CA LYS A 51 -8.26 -9.24 4.81
C LYS A 51 -8.86 -7.85 4.65
N LEU A 52 -10.19 -7.76 4.69
CA LEU A 52 -10.88 -6.49 4.79
C LEU A 52 -10.87 -6.01 6.25
N PRO A 53 -10.77 -4.70 6.50
CA PRO A 53 -11.08 -4.13 7.81
C PRO A 53 -12.54 -4.45 8.18
N GLU A 54 -12.75 -4.89 9.41
CA GLU A 54 -14.08 -5.25 9.94
C GLU A 54 -14.90 -4.01 10.32
N LYS A 55 -14.21 -2.94 10.73
CA LYS A 55 -14.76 -1.63 11.10
C LYS A 55 -13.83 -0.50 10.64
N ASP A 56 -14.34 0.73 10.64
CA ASP A 56 -13.53 1.91 10.36
C ASP A 56 -12.32 1.99 11.29
N GLY A 57 -11.15 2.33 10.71
CA GLY A 57 -9.88 2.38 11.42
C GLY A 57 -9.29 1.02 11.82
N SER A 58 -9.96 -0.10 11.53
CA SER A 58 -9.38 -1.44 11.75
C SER A 58 -8.41 -1.85 10.65
N VAL A 59 -7.61 -2.89 10.92
CA VAL A 59 -6.52 -3.31 10.05
C VAL A 59 -7.02 -4.25 8.96
N GLY A 60 -6.81 -3.84 7.72
CA GLY A 60 -6.89 -4.68 6.52
C GLY A 60 -5.51 -5.12 6.04
N VAL A 61 -5.50 -6.10 5.14
CA VAL A 61 -4.30 -6.62 4.50
C VAL A 61 -4.53 -6.76 3.00
N ILE A 62 -3.67 -6.10 2.24
CA ILE A 62 -3.52 -6.29 0.79
C ILE A 62 -2.29 -7.14 0.54
N GLU A 63 -2.40 -8.05 -0.41
CA GLU A 63 -1.36 -8.96 -0.80
C GLU A 63 -1.07 -8.82 -2.29
N LYS A 64 0.20 -8.63 -2.65
CA LYS A 64 0.61 -8.54 -4.06
C LYS A 64 1.76 -9.50 -4.31
N ARG A 65 1.66 -10.24 -5.42
CA ARG A 65 2.77 -11.02 -5.96
C ARG A 65 3.44 -10.18 -7.04
N ILE A 66 4.74 -9.93 -6.87
CA ILE A 66 5.61 -9.34 -7.89
C ILE A 66 6.73 -10.34 -8.21
N ARG A 67 7.54 -10.05 -9.23
CA ARG A 67 8.64 -10.94 -9.65
C ARG A 67 9.58 -11.33 -8.49
N LYS A 68 9.82 -10.41 -7.55
CA LYS A 68 10.71 -10.59 -6.38
C LYS A 68 10.09 -11.32 -5.19
N GLY A 69 8.82 -11.75 -5.29
CA GLY A 69 8.14 -12.49 -4.23
C GLY A 69 6.73 -11.99 -3.93
N LYS A 70 6.23 -12.44 -2.78
CA LYS A 70 4.91 -12.11 -2.26
C LYS A 70 5.07 -11.04 -1.18
N PHE A 71 4.17 -10.07 -1.15
CA PHE A 71 4.23 -8.98 -0.17
C PHE A 71 2.87 -8.73 0.42
N ARG A 72 2.88 -8.28 1.67
CA ARG A 72 1.69 -7.92 2.44
C ARG A 72 1.78 -6.47 2.89
N VAL A 73 0.77 -5.69 2.53
CA VAL A 73 0.59 -4.32 2.96
C VAL A 73 -0.51 -4.33 4.02
N LYS A 74 -0.15 -4.01 5.26
CA LYS A 74 -1.12 -3.77 6.34
C LYS A 74 -1.54 -2.31 6.27
N PHE A 75 -2.85 -2.08 6.29
CA PHE A 75 -3.42 -0.74 6.19
C PHE A 75 -4.61 -0.58 7.12
N THR A 76 -4.95 0.66 7.43
CA THR A 76 -6.26 1.03 8.00
C THR A 76 -7.06 1.78 6.95
N TYR A 77 -8.37 1.55 6.95
CA TYR A 77 -9.28 2.27 6.07
C TYR A 77 -10.21 3.16 6.88
N TYR A 78 -10.35 4.39 6.45
CA TYR A 78 -11.23 5.38 7.03
C TYR A 78 -12.33 5.70 6.00
N SER A 79 -13.51 5.10 6.17
CA SER A 79 -14.64 5.30 5.25
C SER A 79 -15.06 6.77 5.10
N PRO A 80 -15.12 7.60 6.18
CA PRO A 80 -15.59 8.99 6.05
C PRO A 80 -14.75 9.85 5.09
N THR A 81 -13.46 9.54 4.96
CA THR A 81 -12.51 10.28 4.11
C THR A 81 -12.05 9.46 2.91
N ASN A 82 -12.63 8.28 2.68
CA ASN A 82 -12.20 7.31 1.67
C ASN A 82 -10.67 7.15 1.64
N THR A 83 -10.05 7.04 2.82
CA THR A 83 -8.59 7.08 2.97
C THR A 83 -8.03 5.76 3.45
N LEU A 84 -7.03 5.25 2.74
CA LEU A 84 -6.24 4.08 3.10
C LEU A 84 -4.90 4.54 3.65
N ALA A 85 -4.66 4.32 4.95
CA ALA A 85 -3.39 4.61 5.59
C ALA A 85 -2.54 3.34 5.70
N VAL A 86 -1.39 3.33 5.04
CA VAL A 86 -0.45 2.21 5.10
C VAL A 86 0.27 2.24 6.45
N LEU A 87 0.18 1.13 7.18
CA LEU A 87 0.84 0.95 8.48
C LEU A 87 2.22 0.31 8.34
N THR A 88 2.31 -0.76 7.55
CA THR A 88 3.56 -1.48 7.32
C THR A 88 3.50 -2.31 6.06
N ILE A 89 4.67 -2.69 5.57
CA ILE A 89 4.87 -3.52 4.39
C ILE A 89 5.81 -4.67 4.77
N GLU A 90 5.37 -5.88 4.52
CA GLU A 90 6.03 -7.15 4.86
C GLU A 90 6.29 -7.94 3.56
N LYS A 91 7.43 -8.63 3.48
CA LYS A 91 7.79 -9.57 2.41
C LYS A 91 7.59 -10.99 2.93
#